data_AF-A0A923YU26-F1
#
_entry.id   AF-A0A923YU26-F1
#
_cell.length_a   1.000
_cell.length_b   1.000
_cell.length_c   1.000
_cell.angle_alpha   90.00
_cell.angle_beta   90.00
_cell.angle_gamma   90.00
#
_symmetry.space_group_name_H-M   'P 1'
#
loop_
_entity.id
_entity.type
_entity.pdbx_description
1 polymer ?
#
loop_
_entity_poly.entity_id
_entity_poly.type
_entity_poly.pdbx_seq_one_letter_code
_entity_poly.pdbx_strand_id
1 'polypeptide(L)'
;MFLLTRLFNKMIRDGELTIVDHRGTVHRFGSPSAHLTPVRFRFTDAATARAVALGPAMGAGEGYMNGTLIMEEGSIFDLVQLVTYNVRWDRANPVRLGLWRQAALAAKLDQINFARRAKRNVAHHYDLSDRLYDLFLDADRQYSC
;
A
#
# COMPACT_ATOMS: atom_id res chain seq x y z
N MET A 1 11.84 -8.52 -7.27
CA MET A 1 11.69 -7.34 -8.14
C MET A 1 10.95 -7.60 -9.43
N PHE A 2 11.26 -8.63 -10.23
CA PHE A 2 10.61 -8.85 -11.54
C PHE A 2 9.06 -8.70 -11.61
N LEU A 3 8.31 -9.37 -10.73
CA LEU A 3 6.84 -9.27 -10.70
C LEU A 3 6.36 -7.84 -10.34
N LEU A 4 7.05 -7.22 -9.39
CA LEU A 4 6.74 -5.88 -8.89
C LEU A 4 7.00 -4.83 -9.97
N THR A 5 8.12 -4.93 -10.68
CA THR A 5 8.44 -4.08 -11.84
C THR A 5 7.39 -4.21 -12.94
N ARG A 6 6.92 -5.43 -13.24
CA ARG A 6 5.84 -5.65 -14.22
C ARG A 6 4.51 -5.04 -13.78
N LEU A 7 4.18 -5.14 -12.50
CA LEU A 7 2.97 -4.55 -11.93
C LEU A 7 3.02 -3.02 -12.05
N PHE A 8 4.08 -2.39 -11.56
CA PHE A 8 4.21 -0.93 -11.56
C PHE A 8 4.37 -0.33 -12.95
N ASN A 9 5.02 -1.01 -13.90
CA ASN A 9 5.05 -0.58 -15.31
C ASN A 9 3.66 -0.51 -15.96
N LYS A 10 2.73 -1.39 -15.55
CA LYS A 10 1.35 -1.36 -16.06
C LYS A 10 0.49 -0.35 -15.30
N MET A 11 0.78 -0.20 -14.01
CA MET A 11 -0.01 0.61 -13.09
C MET A 11 0.30 2.09 -13.21
N ILE A 12 1.57 2.50 -13.11
CA ILE A 12 1.97 3.91 -13.01
C ILE A 12 2.28 4.45 -14.40
N ARG A 13 1.42 5.34 -14.91
CA ARG A 13 1.55 6.00 -16.21
C ARG A 13 1.71 7.51 -16.07
N ASP A 14 0.92 8.14 -15.20
CA ASP A 14 0.94 9.59 -14.93
C ASP A 14 1.50 9.82 -13.52
N GLY A 15 2.62 10.52 -13.41
CA GLY A 15 3.40 10.67 -12.18
C GLY A 15 4.63 9.76 -12.12
N GLU A 16 5.61 10.12 -11.30
CA GLU A 16 6.89 9.41 -11.19
C GLU A 16 6.95 8.57 -9.92
N LEU A 17 7.30 7.29 -10.09
CA LEU A 17 7.61 6.39 -8.98
C LEU A 17 9.02 5.84 -9.11
N THR A 18 9.86 6.06 -8.11
CA THR A 18 11.18 5.46 -7.99
C THR A 18 11.21 4.46 -6.82
N ILE A 19 11.67 3.24 -7.09
CA ILE A 19 11.83 2.18 -6.08
C ILE A 19 13.30 1.80 -6.02
N VAL A 20 13.89 1.87 -4.82
CA VAL A 20 15.19 1.29 -4.53
C VAL A 20 14.98 -0.09 -3.91
N ASP A 21 15.47 -1.15 -4.57
CA ASP A 21 15.37 -2.49 -4.01
C ASP A 21 16.34 -2.70 -2.84
N HIS A 22 16.20 -3.83 -2.14
CA HIS A 22 17.05 -4.17 -1.00
C HIS A 22 18.53 -4.40 -1.34
N ARG A 23 18.88 -4.43 -2.64
CA ARG A 23 20.26 -4.53 -3.14
C ARG A 23 20.79 -3.17 -3.60
N GLY A 24 20.01 -2.10 -3.47
CA GLY A 24 20.36 -0.75 -3.94
C GLY A 24 20.05 -0.51 -5.42
N THR A 25 19.40 -1.45 -6.11
CA THR A 25 19.03 -1.28 -7.53
C THR A 25 17.88 -0.30 -7.65
N VAL A 26 18.02 0.70 -8.52
CA VAL A 26 16.99 1.71 -8.75
C VAL A 26 16.07 1.29 -9.90
N HIS A 27 14.76 1.35 -9.67
CA HIS A 27 13.72 1.11 -10.66
C HIS A 27 12.84 2.35 -10.77
N ARG A 28 12.57 2.83 -12.00
CA ARG A 28 11.73 4.00 -12.26
C ARG A 28 10.51 3.62 -13.08
N PHE A 29 9.38 4.24 -12.77
CA PHE A 29 8.08 3.97 -13.40
C PHE A 29 7.33 5.27 -13.67
N GLY A 30 6.52 5.27 -14.72
CA GLY A 30 5.70 6.42 -15.11
C GLY A 30 6.51 7.54 -15.79
N SER A 31 5.90 8.72 -15.83
CA SER A 31 6.48 9.94 -16.40
C SER A 31 6.09 11.15 -15.55
N PRO A 32 6.91 12.22 -15.51
CA PRO A 32 6.62 13.42 -14.71
C PRO A 32 5.22 13.97 -14.96
N SER A 33 4.56 14.41 -13.90
CA SER A 33 3.21 14.98 -13.93
C SER A 33 3.20 16.35 -13.27
N ALA A 34 2.38 17.26 -13.77
CA ALA A 34 2.22 18.59 -13.19
C ALA A 34 1.37 18.60 -11.90
N HIS A 35 0.64 17.51 -11.63
CA HIS A 35 -0.36 17.45 -10.56
C HIS A 35 -0.08 16.41 -9.48
N LEU A 36 1.02 15.66 -9.61
CA LEU A 36 1.39 14.60 -8.68
C LEU A 36 2.83 14.78 -8.22
N THR A 37 3.03 14.74 -6.91
CA THR A 37 4.36 14.72 -6.29
C THR A 37 5.12 13.47 -6.71
N PRO A 38 6.39 13.56 -7.15
CA PRO A 38 7.25 12.40 -7.34
C PRO A 38 7.39 11.61 -6.05
N VAL A 39 7.34 10.28 -6.15
CA VAL A 39 7.44 9.40 -5.00
C VAL A 39 8.67 8.51 -5.14
N ARG A 40 9.46 8.45 -4.07
CA ARG A 40 10.58 7.52 -3.96
C ARG A 40 10.53 6.75 -2.65
N PHE A 41 10.67 5.43 -2.72
CA PHE A 41 10.82 4.61 -1.54
C PHE A 41 11.82 3.48 -1.74
N ARG A 42 12.32 2.94 -0.64
CA ARG A 42 13.27 1.84 -0.59
C ARG A 42 12.71 0.65 0.17
N PHE A 43 12.96 -0.55 -0.35
CA PHE A 43 12.78 -1.78 0.42
C PHE A 43 14.07 -2.14 1.15
N THR A 44 13.97 -2.49 2.43
CA THR A 44 15.13 -2.97 3.21
C THR A 44 15.38 -4.46 3.00
N ASP A 45 14.38 -5.21 2.56
CA ASP A 45 14.45 -6.66 2.36
C ASP A 45 13.69 -7.12 1.10
N ALA A 46 13.95 -8.37 0.71
CA ALA A 46 13.28 -9.00 -0.43
C ALA A 46 11.85 -9.46 -0.13
N ALA A 47 11.51 -9.68 1.15
CA ALA A 47 10.25 -10.26 1.58
C ALA A 47 9.10 -9.25 1.43
N THR A 48 9.32 -8.02 1.86
CA THR A 48 8.40 -6.88 1.75
C THR A 48 8.05 -6.61 0.29
N ALA A 49 9.06 -6.58 -0.57
CA ALA A 49 8.89 -6.52 -2.01
C ALA A 49 7.98 -7.64 -2.59
N ARG A 50 8.12 -8.88 -2.09
CA ARG A 50 7.26 -10.01 -2.51
C ARG A 50 5.84 -9.85 -1.96
N ALA A 51 5.70 -9.42 -0.71
CA ALA A 51 4.41 -9.15 -0.07
C ALA A 51 3.63 -8.08 -0.86
N VAL A 52 4.27 -6.98 -1.24
CA VAL A 52 3.66 -5.95 -2.10
C VAL A 52 3.26 -6.53 -3.45
N ALA A 53 4.05 -7.40 -4.08
CA ALA A 53 3.67 -7.99 -5.36
C ALA A 53 2.45 -8.94 -5.26
N LEU A 54 2.26 -9.62 -4.12
CA LEU A 54 1.16 -10.57 -3.89
C LEU A 54 -0.13 -9.88 -3.40
N GLY A 55 0.01 -8.85 -2.57
CA GLY A 55 -1.08 -8.07 -2.03
C GLY A 55 -0.65 -6.62 -1.85
N PRO A 56 -0.72 -5.76 -2.89
CA PRO A 56 -0.09 -4.44 -2.88
C PRO A 56 -0.52 -3.54 -1.72
N ALA A 57 -1.81 -3.48 -1.42
CA ALA A 57 -2.31 -2.63 -0.34
C ALA A 57 -1.79 -3.08 1.04
N MET A 58 -1.97 -4.38 1.37
CA MET A 58 -1.52 -4.93 2.66
C MET A 58 0.00 -4.92 2.77
N GLY A 59 0.72 -5.44 1.76
CA GLY A 59 2.17 -5.54 1.81
C GLY A 59 2.86 -4.17 1.87
N ALA A 60 2.34 -3.16 1.19
CA ALA A 60 2.88 -1.81 1.30
C ALA A 60 2.58 -1.18 2.67
N GLY A 61 1.35 -1.37 3.19
CA GLY A 61 0.96 -0.88 4.52
C GLY A 61 1.79 -1.52 5.64
N GLU A 62 1.85 -2.85 5.67
CA GLU A 62 2.68 -3.60 6.62
C GLU A 62 4.17 -3.25 6.47
N GLY A 63 4.67 -3.14 5.24
CA GLY A 63 6.06 -2.73 4.99
C GLY A 63 6.39 -1.35 5.55
N TYR A 64 5.48 -0.38 5.36
CA TYR A 64 5.64 0.97 5.90
C TYR A 64 5.61 0.96 7.44
N MET A 65 4.61 0.31 8.04
CA MET A 65 4.49 0.20 9.50
C MET A 65 5.68 -0.50 10.15
N ASN A 66 6.23 -1.53 9.49
CA ASN A 66 7.38 -2.31 9.98
C ASN A 66 8.73 -1.66 9.67
N GLY A 67 8.76 -0.52 8.96
CA GLY A 67 10.00 0.15 8.55
C GLY A 67 10.81 -0.60 7.50
N THR A 68 10.20 -1.57 6.80
CA THR A 68 10.84 -2.32 5.71
C THR A 68 10.52 -1.77 4.32
N LEU A 69 9.57 -0.85 4.23
CA LEU A 69 9.37 0.12 3.15
C LEU A 69 9.61 1.52 3.73
N ILE A 70 10.63 2.20 3.24
CA ILE A 70 11.04 3.52 3.75
C ILE A 70 10.85 4.56 2.64
N MET A 71 10.08 5.61 2.93
CA MET A 71 9.93 6.75 2.02
C MET A 71 11.23 7.56 2.01
N GLU A 72 11.76 7.83 0.83
CA GLU A 72 12.95 8.69 0.60
C GLU A 72 12.55 10.04 -0.02
N GLU A 73 11.45 10.09 -0.76
CA GLU A 73 10.87 11.31 -1.35
C GLU A 73 9.35 11.19 -1.42
N GLY A 74 8.65 12.27 -1.09
CA GLY A 74 7.20 12.26 -0.93
C GLY A 74 6.74 11.61 0.37
N SER A 75 5.48 11.84 0.73
CA SER A 75 4.83 11.23 1.88
C SER A 75 4.14 9.91 1.51
N ILE A 76 3.72 9.15 2.52
CA ILE A 76 2.88 7.97 2.31
C ILE A 76 1.54 8.35 1.67
N PHE A 77 1.04 9.56 1.93
CA PHE A 77 -0.17 10.08 1.28
C PHE A 77 0.05 10.30 -0.21
N ASP A 78 1.19 10.87 -0.62
CA ASP A 78 1.54 11.04 -2.04
C ASP A 78 1.62 9.68 -2.76
N LEU A 79 2.13 8.63 -2.10
CA LEU A 79 2.15 7.28 -2.65
C LEU A 79 0.72 6.75 -2.89
N VAL A 80 -0.16 6.90 -1.89
CA VAL A 80 -1.58 6.48 -2.01
C VAL A 80 -2.26 7.27 -3.12
N GLN A 81 -2.03 8.58 -3.20
CA GLN A 81 -2.58 9.45 -4.22
C GLN A 81 -2.10 9.05 -5.62
N LEU A 82 -0.79 8.82 -5.80
CA LEU A 82 -0.20 8.40 -7.07
C LEU A 82 -0.81 7.08 -7.57
N VAL A 83 -0.93 6.08 -6.69
CA VAL A 83 -1.50 4.78 -7.04
C VAL A 83 -3.00 4.90 -7.35
N THR A 84 -3.77 5.57 -6.50
CA THR A 84 -5.22 5.72 -6.71
C THR A 84 -5.57 6.56 -7.93
N TYR A 85 -4.75 7.57 -8.25
CA TYR A 85 -4.90 8.38 -9.46
C TYR A 85 -4.67 7.56 -10.73
N ASN A 86 -3.73 6.61 -10.72
CA ASN A 86 -3.47 5.75 -11.87
C ASN A 86 -4.42 4.54 -11.96
N VAL A 87 -4.99 4.12 -10.83
CA VAL A 87 -5.94 3.01 -10.72
C VAL A 87 -7.35 3.53 -10.44
N ARG A 88 -7.78 4.53 -11.23
CA ARG A 88 -9.13 5.11 -11.12
C ARG A 88 -10.21 4.03 -11.20
N TRP A 89 -11.37 4.34 -10.60
CA TRP A 89 -12.55 3.49 -10.57
C TRP A 89 -13.24 3.39 -11.94
N ASP A 90 -12.51 2.86 -12.90
CA ASP A 90 -13.04 2.44 -14.19
C ASP A 90 -13.16 0.92 -14.19
N ARG A 91 -14.30 0.40 -14.65
CA ARG A 91 -14.52 -1.04 -14.81
C ARG A 91 -13.64 -1.62 -15.92
N ALA A 92 -13.17 -0.80 -16.87
CA ALA A 92 -12.29 -1.22 -17.96
C ALA A 92 -10.80 -1.24 -17.57
N ASN A 93 -10.40 -0.74 -16.40
CA ASN A 93 -8.99 -0.71 -16.01
C ASN A 93 -8.48 -2.14 -15.71
N PRO A 94 -7.57 -2.71 -16.54
CA PRO A 94 -7.14 -4.09 -16.41
C PRO A 94 -6.28 -4.34 -15.17
N VAL A 95 -5.57 -3.31 -14.68
CA VAL A 95 -4.79 -3.40 -13.43
C VAL A 95 -5.74 -3.52 -12.25
N ARG A 96 -6.75 -2.67 -12.19
CA ARG A 96 -7.78 -2.71 -11.14
C ARG A 96 -8.50 -4.06 -11.11
N LEU A 97 -8.90 -4.58 -12.26
CA LEU A 97 -9.57 -5.88 -12.36
C LEU A 97 -8.66 -7.03 -11.86
N GLY A 98 -7.37 -6.98 -12.20
CA GLY A 98 -6.38 -7.95 -11.71
C GLY A 98 -6.24 -7.93 -10.19
N LEU A 99 -6.08 -6.73 -9.61
CA LEU A 99 -5.98 -6.55 -8.16
C LEU A 99 -7.24 -7.00 -7.43
N TRP A 100 -8.42 -6.67 -7.97
CA TRP A 100 -9.70 -7.10 -7.39
C TRP A 100 -9.83 -8.63 -7.40
N ARG A 101 -9.46 -9.31 -8.50
CA ARG A 101 -9.47 -10.77 -8.57
C ARG A 101 -8.53 -11.42 -7.55
N GLN A 102 -7.33 -10.86 -7.39
CA GLN A 102 -6.37 -11.33 -6.38
C GLN A 102 -6.95 -11.15 -4.97
N ALA A 103 -7.51 -9.99 -4.66
CA ALA A 103 -8.14 -9.72 -3.37
C ALA A 103 -9.34 -10.65 -3.10
N ALA A 104 -10.18 -10.91 -4.11
CA ALA A 104 -11.32 -11.82 -3.99
C ALA A 104 -10.89 -13.27 -3.71
N LEU A 105 -9.79 -13.73 -4.34
CA LEU A 105 -9.21 -15.04 -4.07
C LEU A 105 -8.63 -15.11 -2.65
N ALA A 106 -7.88 -14.09 -2.23
CA ALA A 106 -7.35 -13.99 -0.87
C ALA A 106 -8.50 -14.02 0.17
N ALA A 107 -9.56 -13.24 -0.05
CA ALA A 107 -10.73 -13.22 0.82
C ALA A 107 -11.42 -14.59 0.91
N LYS A 108 -11.54 -15.34 -0.19
CA LYS A 108 -12.08 -16.71 -0.17
C LYS A 108 -11.22 -17.67 0.65
N LEU A 109 -9.91 -17.51 0.63
CA LEU A 109 -9.00 -18.31 1.46
C LEU A 109 -9.08 -17.90 2.94
N ASP A 110 -9.22 -16.61 3.22
CA ASP A 110 -9.35 -16.07 4.57
C ASP A 110 -10.70 -16.41 5.22
N GLN A 111 -11.73 -16.74 4.43
CA GLN A 111 -12.99 -17.31 4.95
C GLN A 111 -12.79 -18.65 5.65
N ILE A 112 -11.66 -19.34 5.44
CA ILE A 112 -11.28 -20.55 6.19
C ILE A 112 -10.77 -20.11 7.57
N ASN A 113 -11.72 -19.81 8.46
CA ASN A 113 -11.45 -19.25 9.78
C ASN A 113 -11.06 -20.34 10.79
N PHE A 114 -9.77 -20.69 10.83
CA PHE A 114 -9.23 -21.55 11.88
C PHE A 114 -9.15 -20.78 13.21
N ALA A 115 -9.89 -21.25 14.23
CA ALA A 115 -9.98 -20.60 15.54
C ALA A 115 -8.62 -20.26 16.19
N ARG A 116 -7.59 -21.10 15.99
CA ARG A 116 -6.23 -20.86 16.49
C ARG A 116 -5.55 -19.66 15.80
N ARG A 117 -5.80 -19.45 14.51
CA ARG A 117 -5.27 -18.30 13.75
C ARG A 117 -6.04 -17.03 14.09
N ALA A 118 -7.37 -17.13 14.23
CA ALA A 118 -8.23 -16.02 14.62
C ALA A 118 -7.81 -15.41 15.97
N LYS A 119 -7.61 -16.23 17.01
CA LYS A 119 -7.16 -15.77 18.33
C LYS A 119 -5.82 -15.03 18.28
N ARG A 120 -4.92 -15.48 17.41
CA ARG A 120 -3.60 -14.88 17.24
C ARG A 120 -3.67 -13.53 16.53
N ASN A 121 -4.60 -13.37 15.59
CA ASN A 121 -4.83 -12.09 14.90
C ASN A 121 -5.54 -11.07 15.83
N VAL A 122 -6.50 -11.51 16.64
CA VAL A 122 -7.24 -10.65 17.59
C VAL A 122 -6.33 -10.09 18.69
N ALA A 123 -5.26 -10.77 19.05
CA ALA A 123 -4.29 -10.27 20.04
C ALA A 123 -3.56 -8.97 19.62
N HIS A 124 -3.71 -8.55 18.35
CA HIS A 124 -3.18 -7.29 17.83
C HIS A 124 -4.23 -6.17 17.78
N HIS A 125 -5.39 -6.33 18.41
CA HIS A 125 -6.35 -5.24 18.53
C HIS A 125 -5.78 -4.18 19.48
N TYR A 126 -5.59 -2.97 18.97
CA TYR A 126 -5.16 -1.85 19.79
C TYR A 126 -6.34 -1.40 20.66
N ASP A 127 -6.15 -1.41 21.97
CA ASP A 127 -7.04 -0.69 22.88
C ASP A 127 -6.78 0.81 22.72
N LEU A 128 -7.45 1.42 21.74
CA LEU A 128 -7.40 2.85 21.51
C LEU A 128 -8.30 3.53 22.55
N SER A 129 -7.69 4.21 23.51
CA SER A 129 -8.43 4.97 24.52
C SER A 129 -8.97 6.28 23.95
N ASP A 130 -10.07 6.77 24.51
CA ASP A 130 -10.64 8.11 24.29
C ASP A 130 -9.62 9.25 24.26
N ARG A 131 -8.60 9.16 25.10
CA ARG A 131 -7.52 10.16 25.17
C ARG A 131 -6.79 10.36 23.85
N LEU A 132 -6.71 9.34 23.00
CA LEU A 132 -6.09 9.46 21.68
C LEU A 132 -6.90 10.39 20.78
N TYR A 133 -8.23 10.27 20.81
CA TYR A 133 -9.13 11.08 20.00
C TYR A 133 -9.08 12.56 20.40
N ASP A 134 -8.92 12.84 21.69
CA ASP A 134 -8.79 14.21 22.20
C ASP A 134 -7.53 14.94 21.68
N LEU A 135 -6.55 14.21 21.11
CA LEU A 135 -5.33 14.80 20.56
C LEU A 135 -5.52 15.40 19.15
N PHE A 136 -6.54 14.97 18.41
CA PHE A 136 -6.67 15.35 17.00
C PHE A 136 -8.10 15.65 16.54
N LEU A 137 -9.12 15.32 17.32
CA LEU A 137 -10.50 15.75 17.03
C LEU A 137 -10.77 17.16 17.56
N ASP A 138 -11.81 17.78 17.01
CA ASP A 138 -12.33 19.04 17.50
C ASP A 138 -13.04 18.89 18.86
N ALA A 139 -13.48 20.01 19.43
CA ALA A 139 -14.11 20.05 20.75
C ALA A 139 -15.39 19.19 20.81
N ASP A 140 -16.11 19.06 19.70
CA ASP A 140 -17.33 18.27 19.59
C ASP A 140 -17.05 16.76 19.33
N ARG A 141 -15.77 16.38 19.23
CA ARG A 141 -15.28 15.01 18.98
C ARG A 141 -15.92 14.38 17.72
N GLN A 142 -16.12 15.18 16.67
CA GLN A 142 -16.73 14.70 15.44
C GLN A 142 -15.73 13.87 14.62
N TYR A 143 -16.03 12.59 14.45
CA TYR A 143 -15.29 11.68 13.57
C TYR A 143 -16.08 11.35 12.30
N SER A 144 -16.59 12.41 11.68
CA SER A 144 -17.33 12.40 10.42
C SER A 144 -17.08 13.70 9.66
N CYS A 145 -17.16 13.66 8.34
CA CYS A 145 -17.18 14.87 7.50
C CYS A 145 -18.52 15.60 7.59
#